data_AF-A0A433D5C5-F1
#
_entry.id   AF-A0A433D5C5-F1
#
_cell.length_a   1.000
_cell.length_b   1.000
_cell.length_c   1.000
_cell.angle_alpha   90.00
_cell.angle_beta   90.00
_cell.angle_gamma   90.00
#
_symmetry.space_group_name_H-M   'P 1'
#
loop_
_entity.id
_entity.type
_entity.pdbx_description
1 polymer ?
#
loop_
_entity_poly.entity_id
_entity_poly.type
_entity_poly.pdbx_seq_one_letter_code
_entity_poly.pdbx_strand_id
1 'polypeptide(L)'
;MQNPLKTSKPAQDEGATKEWVLDPEHEFRFEVDYSATVKIKLTKGTAEIFGTELATGMSYEFSGRKVAVFSWHGCGKCSVEYQANETPMTSYLNTHLAIEQMRQDAQDRGEQGPRFGVAGYDHRPERCGYALRQGRQPIFVSLDTNEGSITMPGTLTATSITHIIDVEEGFGSSATTAASMGSSTMPLAYYFGHPGPAENVKLYKILMSRLAHAVRCRMAEDEE
;
A
#
# COMPACT_ATOMS: atom_id res chain seq x y z
N MET A 1 -5.13 27.46 -61.97
CA MET A 1 -4.43 27.47 -60.67
C MET A 1 -5.39 26.92 -59.63
N GLN A 2 -5.32 25.60 -59.39
CA GLN A 2 -6.10 24.91 -58.36
C GLN A 2 -5.34 25.02 -57.03
N ASN A 3 -5.96 25.58 -56.00
CA ASN A 3 -5.48 25.54 -54.63
C ASN A 3 -6.25 24.42 -53.91
N PRO A 4 -5.61 23.34 -53.45
CA PRO A 4 -6.31 22.27 -52.74
C PRO A 4 -6.64 22.69 -51.31
N LEU A 5 -7.86 22.38 -50.87
CA LEU A 5 -8.30 22.48 -49.49
C LEU A 5 -7.33 21.70 -48.59
N LYS A 6 -6.67 22.40 -47.67
CA LYS A 6 -6.05 21.77 -46.51
C LYS A 6 -7.17 21.31 -45.57
N THR A 7 -7.52 20.04 -45.66
CA THR A 7 -8.23 19.33 -44.60
C THR A 7 -7.31 19.27 -43.38
N SER A 8 -7.53 20.13 -42.41
CA SER A 8 -6.95 19.99 -41.08
C SER A 8 -7.49 18.70 -40.45
N LYS A 9 -6.59 17.74 -40.20
CA LYS A 9 -6.87 16.58 -39.36
C LYS A 9 -7.44 17.06 -38.01
N PRO A 10 -8.46 16.41 -37.44
CA PRO A 10 -8.90 16.73 -36.09
C PRO A 10 -7.74 16.48 -35.12
N ALA A 11 -7.55 17.44 -34.21
CA ALA A 11 -6.62 17.35 -33.11
C ALA A 11 -6.90 16.08 -32.29
N GLN A 12 -5.83 15.43 -31.87
CA GLN A 12 -5.87 14.25 -31.02
C GLN A 12 -6.63 14.57 -29.74
N ASP A 13 -7.52 13.66 -29.37
CA ASP A 13 -8.42 13.68 -28.21
C ASP A 13 -7.61 13.94 -26.92
N GLU A 14 -7.68 15.15 -26.36
CA GLU A 14 -7.18 15.43 -25.01
C GLU A 14 -8.01 14.60 -24.03
N GLY A 15 -7.35 13.64 -23.35
CA GLY A 15 -8.01 12.63 -22.52
C GLY A 15 -9.09 13.22 -21.60
N ALA A 16 -10.34 12.81 -21.83
CA ALA A 16 -11.49 13.33 -21.10
C ALA A 16 -11.31 13.11 -19.58
N THR A 17 -11.21 14.21 -18.84
CA THR A 17 -11.23 14.19 -17.37
C THR A 17 -12.62 13.79 -16.92
N LYS A 18 -12.73 12.72 -16.14
CA LYS A 18 -13.98 12.30 -15.51
C LYS A 18 -13.91 12.63 -14.02
N GLU A 19 -14.98 13.21 -13.52
CA GLU A 19 -15.13 13.48 -12.10
C GLU A 19 -16.05 12.42 -11.49
N TRP A 20 -15.63 11.89 -10.35
CA TRP A 20 -16.44 11.00 -9.53
C TRP A 20 -16.59 11.60 -8.15
N VAL A 21 -17.79 11.49 -7.61
CA VAL A 21 -18.03 11.83 -6.21
C VAL A 21 -18.33 10.54 -5.47
N LEU A 22 -17.67 10.38 -4.32
CA LEU A 22 -17.90 9.25 -3.44
C LEU A 22 -18.73 9.67 -2.24
N ASP A 23 -19.80 8.93 -1.97
CA ASP A 23 -20.51 8.96 -0.69
C ASP A 23 -19.64 8.38 0.45
N PRO A 24 -19.98 8.67 1.72
CA PRO A 24 -19.29 8.12 2.88
C PRO A 24 -19.29 6.59 2.90
N GLU A 25 -18.20 5.98 3.36
CA GLU A 25 -18.01 4.53 3.52
C GLU A 25 -18.00 3.73 2.22
N HIS A 26 -17.71 4.40 1.10
CA HIS A 26 -17.67 3.76 -0.21
C HIS A 26 -16.29 3.89 -0.86
N GLU A 27 -16.05 3.01 -1.84
CA GLU A 27 -14.83 3.05 -2.65
C GLU A 27 -15.08 3.08 -4.15
N PHE A 28 -14.12 3.67 -4.84
CA PHE A 28 -13.96 3.63 -6.28
C PHE A 28 -12.87 2.63 -6.65
N ARG A 29 -13.26 1.54 -7.31
CA ARG A 29 -12.34 0.50 -7.79
C ARG A 29 -12.13 0.64 -9.28
N PHE A 30 -10.87 0.64 -9.71
CA PHE A 30 -10.52 0.61 -11.13
C PHE A 30 -9.23 -0.19 -11.33
N GLU A 31 -9.06 -0.72 -12.54
CA GLU A 31 -7.87 -1.45 -12.95
C GLU A 31 -7.22 -0.68 -14.09
N VAL A 32 -5.89 -0.53 -14.04
CA VAL A 32 -5.11 0.13 -15.07
C VAL A 32 -4.20 -0.90 -15.72
N ASP A 33 -4.32 -1.06 -17.04
CA ASP A 33 -3.42 -1.90 -17.82
C ASP A 33 -1.99 -1.35 -17.82
N TYR A 34 -1.00 -2.21 -18.05
CA TYR A 34 0.42 -1.81 -18.11
C TYR A 34 0.74 -0.85 -19.28
N SER A 35 -0.10 -0.83 -20.31
CA SER A 35 0.04 0.07 -21.47
C SER A 35 -0.66 1.42 -21.26
N ALA A 36 -1.40 1.58 -20.16
CA ALA A 36 -2.18 2.75 -19.86
C ALA A 36 -1.69 3.43 -18.58
N THR A 37 -1.98 4.73 -18.50
CA THR A 37 -1.67 5.56 -17.34
C THR A 37 -2.93 6.33 -16.97
N VAL A 38 -3.31 6.26 -15.69
CA VAL A 38 -4.44 7.03 -15.14
C VAL A 38 -3.91 8.01 -14.10
N LYS A 39 -4.35 9.26 -14.20
CA LYS A 39 -4.07 10.31 -13.22
C LYS A 39 -5.29 10.56 -12.36
N ILE A 40 -5.12 10.55 -11.04
CA ILE A 40 -6.16 10.83 -10.06
C ILE A 40 -5.79 12.06 -9.27
N LYS A 41 -6.77 12.93 -9.04
CA LYS A 41 -6.61 14.12 -8.22
C LYS A 41 -7.79 14.24 -7.27
N LEU A 42 -7.51 14.28 -5.97
CA LEU A 42 -8.53 14.59 -4.98
C LEU A 42 -8.85 16.09 -5.04
N THR A 43 -10.08 16.44 -5.38
CA THR A 43 -10.50 17.84 -5.50
C THR A 43 -11.07 18.40 -4.20
N LYS A 44 -11.85 17.61 -3.46
CA LYS A 44 -12.51 17.99 -2.20
C LYS A 44 -12.70 16.79 -1.28
N GLY A 45 -12.68 17.02 0.03
CA GLY A 45 -12.94 16.00 1.04
C GLY A 45 -11.69 15.21 1.42
N THR A 46 -11.89 13.99 1.90
CA THR A 46 -10.82 13.06 2.27
C THR A 46 -11.01 11.75 1.53
N ALA A 47 -9.91 11.17 1.08
CA ALA A 47 -9.89 9.86 0.43
C ALA A 47 -8.56 9.18 0.74
N GLU A 48 -8.56 7.86 0.82
CA GLU A 48 -7.38 7.05 1.08
C GLU A 48 -7.27 5.89 0.09
N ILE A 49 -6.03 5.51 -0.22
CA ILE A 49 -5.70 4.31 -0.98
C ILE A 49 -4.89 3.43 -0.05
N PHE A 50 -5.43 2.25 0.27
CA PHE A 50 -4.79 1.26 1.13
C PHE A 50 -4.24 1.83 2.46
N GLY A 51 -5.01 2.71 3.12
CA GLY A 51 -4.64 3.33 4.39
C GLY A 51 -3.77 4.60 4.29
N THR A 52 -3.29 4.96 3.09
CA THR A 52 -2.59 6.23 2.84
C THR A 52 -3.57 7.30 2.36
N GLU A 53 -3.62 8.44 3.05
CA GLU A 53 -4.45 9.58 2.65
C GLU A 53 -3.92 10.28 1.39
N LEU A 54 -4.84 10.67 0.51
CA LEU A 54 -4.55 11.47 -0.68
C LEU A 54 -4.59 12.97 -0.32
N ALA A 55 -3.56 13.70 -0.75
CA ALA A 55 -3.52 15.14 -0.57
C ALA A 55 -4.45 15.85 -1.57
N THR A 56 -5.25 16.79 -1.07
CA THR A 56 -6.13 17.59 -1.92
C THR A 56 -5.31 18.45 -2.88
N GLY A 57 -5.65 18.41 -4.16
CA GLY A 57 -4.98 19.20 -5.19
C GLY A 57 -3.75 18.52 -5.81
N MET A 58 -3.24 17.44 -5.21
CA MET A 58 -2.14 16.66 -5.77
C MET A 58 -2.65 15.63 -6.78
N SER A 59 -1.90 15.47 -7.87
CA SER A 59 -2.18 14.48 -8.90
C SER A 59 -1.27 13.27 -8.69
N TYR A 60 -1.86 12.09 -8.70
CA TYR A 60 -1.19 10.79 -8.54
C TYR A 60 -1.38 9.96 -9.81
N GLU A 61 -0.33 9.27 -10.24
CA GLU A 61 -0.24 8.51 -11.49
C GLU A 61 -0.22 7.00 -11.20
N PHE A 62 -1.06 6.25 -11.92
CA PHE A 62 -1.23 4.81 -11.73
C PHE A 62 -1.05 4.10 -13.09
N SER A 63 -0.28 3.00 -13.10
CA SER A 63 -0.14 2.11 -14.27
C SER A 63 0.02 0.66 -13.81
N GLY A 64 -0.52 -0.30 -14.58
CA GLY A 64 -0.33 -1.73 -14.35
C GLY A 64 -0.87 -2.27 -13.02
N ARG A 65 -1.89 -1.65 -12.43
CA ARG A 65 -2.32 -1.95 -11.06
C ARG A 65 -3.82 -1.82 -10.83
N LYS A 66 -4.31 -2.59 -9.84
CA LYS A 66 -5.67 -2.52 -9.31
C LYS A 66 -5.69 -1.58 -8.12
N VAL A 67 -6.62 -0.63 -8.14
CA VAL A 67 -6.65 0.47 -7.17
C VAL A 67 -8.05 0.58 -6.59
N ALA A 68 -8.12 0.79 -5.29
CA ALA A 68 -9.35 1.11 -4.58
C ALA A 68 -9.13 2.43 -3.83
N VAL A 69 -9.90 3.46 -4.19
CA VAL A 69 -9.93 4.75 -3.52
C VAL A 69 -11.13 4.77 -2.60
N PHE A 70 -10.91 4.80 -1.29
CA PHE A 70 -11.98 4.75 -0.29
C PHE A 70 -12.16 6.12 0.38
N SER A 71 -13.37 6.46 0.80
CA SER A 71 -13.64 7.68 1.57
C SER A 71 -14.52 7.40 2.79
N TRP A 72 -14.01 7.74 3.98
CA TRP A 72 -14.78 7.64 5.25
C TRP A 72 -15.90 8.67 5.35
N HIS A 73 -15.68 9.89 4.85
CA HIS A 73 -16.59 11.02 5.04
C HIS A 73 -17.26 11.48 3.74
N GLY A 74 -16.96 10.82 2.63
CA GLY A 74 -17.33 11.23 1.29
C GLY A 74 -16.39 12.31 0.72
N CYS A 75 -16.29 12.34 -0.61
CA CYS A 75 -15.47 13.29 -1.36
C CYS A 75 -16.31 14.03 -2.43
N GLY A 76 -17.25 14.86 -1.97
CA GLY A 76 -18.09 15.74 -2.81
C GLY A 76 -19.59 15.64 -2.52
N LYS A 77 -20.44 16.23 -3.38
CA LYS A 77 -21.91 16.03 -3.39
C LYS A 77 -22.29 15.32 -4.70
N CYS A 78 -22.79 14.07 -4.64
CA CYS A 78 -23.07 13.26 -5.83
C CYS A 78 -24.56 13.27 -6.20
N SER A 79 -24.86 13.03 -7.49
CA SER A 79 -26.22 12.87 -8.00
C SER A 79 -26.48 11.61 -8.83
N VAL A 80 -25.50 10.79 -9.27
CA VAL A 80 -25.76 9.48 -9.94
C VAL A 80 -24.56 8.50 -9.85
N GLU A 81 -24.88 7.20 -9.69
CA GLU A 81 -24.08 6.06 -9.20
C GLU A 81 -23.27 5.26 -10.25
N TYR A 82 -22.12 4.72 -9.80
CA TYR A 82 -21.71 3.31 -9.85
C TYR A 82 -20.68 3.14 -8.74
N GLN A 83 -21.15 2.83 -7.53
CA GLN A 83 -20.34 2.79 -6.32
C GLN A 83 -20.41 1.38 -5.71
N ALA A 84 -19.30 0.87 -5.19
CA ALA A 84 -19.31 -0.38 -4.46
C ALA A 84 -19.74 -0.09 -3.01
N ASN A 85 -20.92 -0.58 -2.64
CA ASN A 85 -21.53 -0.30 -1.33
C ASN A 85 -21.01 -1.22 -0.21
N GLU A 86 -20.26 -2.27 -0.56
CA GLU A 86 -19.78 -3.26 0.41
C GLU A 86 -18.26 -3.36 0.37
N THR A 87 -17.63 -2.78 1.40
CA THR A 87 -16.18 -2.76 1.56
C THR A 87 -15.81 -3.40 2.91
N PRO A 88 -14.71 -4.17 2.99
CA PRO A 88 -14.24 -4.72 4.26
C PRO A 88 -13.55 -3.68 5.15
N MET A 89 -13.61 -2.38 4.82
CA MET A 89 -12.84 -1.32 5.48
C MET A 89 -13.15 -1.19 6.98
N THR A 90 -14.42 -1.32 7.37
CA THR A 90 -14.81 -1.33 8.78
C THR A 90 -14.15 -2.47 9.55
N SER A 91 -13.98 -3.65 8.93
CA SER A 91 -13.28 -4.78 9.54
C SER A 91 -11.78 -4.50 9.72
N TYR A 92 -11.15 -3.84 8.76
CA TYR A 92 -9.75 -3.42 8.88
C TYR A 92 -9.56 -2.39 9.99
N LEU A 93 -10.44 -1.37 10.06
CA LEU A 93 -10.41 -0.36 11.11
C LEU A 93 -10.62 -0.99 12.49
N ASN A 94 -11.64 -1.83 12.66
CA ASN A 94 -11.91 -2.52 13.92
C ASN A 94 -10.72 -3.38 14.35
N THR A 95 -10.08 -4.08 13.41
CA THR A 95 -8.89 -4.88 13.72
C THR A 95 -7.72 -4.00 14.14
N HIS A 96 -7.50 -2.87 13.45
CA HIS A 96 -6.47 -1.91 13.81
C HIS A 96 -6.68 -1.35 15.23
N LEU A 97 -7.90 -0.94 15.56
CA LEU A 97 -8.26 -0.45 16.90
C LEU A 97 -8.05 -1.51 17.98
N ALA A 98 -8.42 -2.77 17.72
CA ALA A 98 -8.18 -3.87 18.65
C ALA A 98 -6.67 -4.11 18.89
N ILE A 99 -5.85 -4.04 17.83
CA ILE A 99 -4.40 -4.18 17.94
C ILE A 99 -3.80 -2.99 18.71
N GLU A 100 -4.30 -1.78 18.48
CA GLU A 100 -3.84 -0.60 19.21
C GLU A 100 -4.17 -0.67 20.70
N GLN A 101 -5.36 -1.15 21.06
CA GLN A 101 -5.70 -1.39 22.45
C GLN A 101 -4.71 -2.38 23.10
N MET A 102 -4.38 -3.47 22.39
CA MET A 102 -3.39 -4.45 22.88
C MET A 102 -1.99 -3.84 23.01
N ARG A 103 -1.61 -2.90 22.14
CA ARG A 103 -0.35 -2.15 22.27
C ARG A 103 -0.34 -1.29 23.51
N GLN A 104 -1.40 -0.53 23.75
CA GLN A 104 -1.49 0.33 24.93
C GLN A 104 -1.43 -0.50 26.22
N ASP A 105 -2.19 -1.60 26.28
CA ASP A 105 -2.18 -2.50 27.43
C ASP A 105 -0.79 -3.14 27.65
N ALA A 106 -0.05 -3.45 26.59
CA ALA A 106 1.32 -3.97 26.70
C ALA A 106 2.29 -2.88 27.18
N GLN A 107 2.17 -1.67 26.65
CA GLN A 107 2.99 -0.51 27.05
C GLN A 107 2.79 -0.18 28.54
N ASP A 108 1.55 -0.20 29.02
CA ASP A 108 1.22 0.03 30.43
C ASP A 108 1.82 -1.05 31.36
N ARG A 109 2.03 -2.26 30.83
CA ARG A 109 2.69 -3.38 31.54
C ARG A 109 4.20 -3.45 31.33
N GLY A 110 4.78 -2.60 30.48
CA GLY A 110 6.19 -2.69 30.07
C GLY A 110 6.52 -3.96 29.28
N GLU A 111 5.54 -4.52 28.58
CA GLU A 111 5.66 -5.70 27.71
C GLU A 111 5.79 -5.29 26.23
N GLN A 112 6.28 -6.20 25.39
CA GLN A 112 6.34 -5.95 23.94
C GLN A 112 4.95 -5.90 23.31
N GLY A 113 4.77 -5.02 22.32
CA GLY A 113 3.57 -4.94 21.52
C GLY A 113 3.17 -6.26 20.82
N PRO A 114 1.89 -6.39 20.41
CA PRO A 114 1.34 -7.59 19.81
C PRO A 114 1.98 -7.90 18.44
N ARG A 115 2.21 -9.18 18.18
CA ARG A 115 2.65 -9.70 16.88
C ARG A 115 1.46 -10.30 16.16
N PHE A 116 1.13 -9.75 15.01
CA PHE A 116 -0.04 -10.16 14.24
C PHE A 116 0.38 -10.82 12.93
N GLY A 117 -0.18 -11.99 12.63
CA GLY A 117 0.04 -12.72 11.38
C GLY A 117 -1.23 -12.74 10.53
N VAL A 118 -1.09 -12.43 9.24
CA VAL A 118 -2.17 -12.58 8.25
C VAL A 118 -1.94 -13.89 7.50
N ALA A 119 -2.99 -14.69 7.39
CA ALA A 119 -3.02 -15.86 6.53
C ALA A 119 -4.18 -15.73 5.53
N GLY A 120 -3.92 -16.03 4.26
CA GLY A 120 -4.90 -15.89 3.17
C GLY A 120 -4.31 -15.18 1.96
N TYR A 121 -5.08 -15.07 0.89
CA TYR A 121 -4.67 -14.46 -0.39
C TYR A 121 -4.64 -12.92 -0.35
N ASP A 122 -5.27 -12.32 0.66
CA ASP A 122 -5.35 -10.87 0.79
C ASP A 122 -4.14 -10.33 1.58
N HIS A 123 -3.08 -10.03 0.84
CA HIS A 123 -1.81 -9.51 1.35
C HIS A 123 -1.79 -7.99 1.27
N ARG A 124 -2.66 -7.30 2.02
CA ARG A 124 -2.73 -5.84 1.93
C ARG A 124 -2.04 -5.10 3.07
N PRO A 125 -1.21 -4.09 2.75
CA PRO A 125 -0.45 -3.28 3.70
C PRO A 125 -1.29 -2.24 4.45
N GLU A 126 -2.60 -2.19 4.18
CA GLU A 126 -3.59 -1.26 4.74
C GLU A 126 -3.43 -1.05 6.25
N ARG A 127 -3.15 -2.13 6.97
CA ARG A 127 -2.99 -2.12 8.43
C ARG A 127 -1.75 -1.39 8.90
N CYS A 128 -0.69 -1.38 8.09
CA CYS A 128 0.53 -0.63 8.39
C CYS A 128 0.32 0.88 8.19
N GLY A 129 -0.49 1.28 7.20
CA GLY A 129 -0.87 2.68 7.01
C GLY A 129 -1.59 3.27 8.22
N TYR A 130 -2.54 2.54 8.81
CA TYR A 130 -3.22 3.00 10.02
C TYR A 130 -2.31 3.08 11.25
N ALA A 131 -1.38 2.13 11.40
CA ALA A 131 -0.39 2.18 12.49
C ALA A 131 0.54 3.40 12.37
N LEU A 132 1.02 3.71 11.16
CA LEU A 132 1.82 4.91 10.90
C LEU A 132 1.07 6.20 11.24
N ARG A 133 -0.23 6.27 10.92
CA ARG A 133 -1.07 7.44 11.25
C ARG A 133 -1.21 7.68 12.75
N GLN A 134 -1.06 6.64 13.56
CA GLN A 134 -0.99 6.74 15.03
C GLN A 134 0.43 6.96 15.56
N GLY A 135 1.41 7.22 14.68
CA GLY A 135 2.80 7.44 15.05
C GLY A 135 3.55 6.17 15.45
N ARG A 136 2.99 4.98 15.19
CA ARG A 136 3.65 3.70 15.45
C ARG A 136 4.53 3.31 14.27
N GLN A 137 5.59 2.55 14.53
CA GLN A 137 6.53 2.07 13.51
C GLN A 137 6.50 0.54 13.45
N PRO A 138 5.52 -0.08 12.76
CA PRO A 138 5.42 -1.52 12.68
C PRO A 138 6.53 -2.13 11.82
N ILE A 139 6.99 -3.33 12.20
CA ILE A 139 7.84 -4.16 11.35
C ILE A 139 6.93 -5.03 10.48
N PHE A 140 6.95 -4.80 9.17
CA PHE A 140 6.28 -5.64 8.19
C PHE A 140 7.19 -6.79 7.79
N VAL A 141 6.65 -8.01 7.83
CA VAL A 141 7.38 -9.24 7.50
C VAL A 141 6.65 -9.97 6.38
N SER A 142 7.29 -10.12 5.23
CA SER A 142 6.78 -10.96 4.14
C SER A 142 7.43 -12.33 4.19
N LEU A 143 6.57 -13.35 4.28
CA LEU A 143 6.95 -14.76 4.27
C LEU A 143 6.59 -15.46 2.95
N ASP A 144 5.91 -14.76 2.04
CA ASP A 144 5.62 -15.29 0.71
C ASP A 144 6.80 -15.06 -0.22
N THR A 145 7.33 -16.15 -0.76
CA THR A 145 8.45 -16.13 -1.70
C THR A 145 8.03 -15.73 -3.11
N ASN A 146 6.74 -15.80 -3.46
CA ASN A 146 6.26 -15.27 -4.73
C ASN A 146 6.08 -13.76 -4.70
N GLU A 147 5.84 -13.20 -3.52
CA GLU A 147 5.56 -11.78 -3.35
C GLU A 147 6.88 -10.99 -3.28
N GLY A 148 7.16 -10.19 -4.31
CA GLY A 148 8.33 -9.31 -4.39
C GLY A 148 8.04 -7.88 -3.92
N SER A 149 7.06 -7.66 -3.04
CA SER A 149 6.49 -6.32 -2.78
C SER A 149 7.47 -5.27 -2.24
N ILE A 150 8.57 -5.69 -1.58
CA ILE A 150 9.60 -4.77 -1.07
C ILE A 150 10.94 -4.92 -1.82
N THR A 151 11.25 -6.12 -2.30
CA THR A 151 12.56 -6.42 -2.91
C THR A 151 12.36 -7.18 -4.22
N MET A 152 12.83 -8.42 -4.29
CA MET A 152 12.77 -9.29 -5.46
C MET A 152 12.07 -10.60 -5.08
N PRO A 153 11.36 -11.23 -6.04
CA PRO A 153 10.78 -12.54 -5.82
C PRO A 153 11.82 -13.57 -5.38
N GLY A 154 11.37 -14.56 -4.60
CA GLY A 154 12.19 -15.62 -4.03
C GLY A 154 12.89 -15.21 -2.74
N THR A 155 12.44 -14.14 -2.05
CA THR A 155 13.02 -13.67 -0.79
C THR A 155 12.02 -13.70 0.36
N LEU A 156 12.53 -13.85 1.58
CA LEU A 156 11.79 -13.58 2.81
C LEU A 156 12.30 -12.24 3.36
N THR A 157 11.39 -11.31 3.64
CA THR A 157 11.78 -9.93 3.97
C THR A 157 11.19 -9.47 5.30
N ALA A 158 11.92 -8.59 5.99
CA ALA A 158 11.41 -7.82 7.11
C ALA A 158 11.87 -6.36 7.01
N THR A 159 10.94 -5.43 7.19
CA THR A 159 11.17 -4.00 7.00
C THR A 159 10.45 -3.21 8.07
N SER A 160 11.15 -2.30 8.75
CA SER A 160 10.50 -1.31 9.61
C SER A 160 9.88 -0.23 8.74
N ILE A 161 8.59 0.04 8.95
CA ILE A 161 7.87 1.07 8.22
C ILE A 161 7.85 2.32 9.09
N THR A 162 8.62 3.32 8.69
CA THR A 162 8.81 4.59 9.44
C THR A 162 8.16 5.80 8.76
N HIS A 163 7.84 5.67 7.47
CA HIS A 163 7.28 6.74 6.64
C HIS A 163 6.00 6.28 5.95
N ILE A 164 5.20 7.25 5.54
CA ILE A 164 3.94 7.03 4.82
C ILE A 164 4.23 6.21 3.55
N ILE A 165 3.44 5.15 3.36
CA ILE A 165 3.48 4.29 2.19
C ILE A 165 3.04 5.11 0.98
N ASP A 166 3.85 5.13 -0.06
CA ASP A 166 3.58 5.90 -1.26
C ASP A 166 2.40 5.26 -2.02
N VAL A 167 1.42 6.08 -2.44
CA VAL A 167 0.25 5.55 -3.17
C VAL A 167 0.58 5.15 -4.61
N GLU A 168 1.74 5.55 -5.13
CA GLU A 168 2.31 5.19 -6.44
C GLU A 168 3.22 3.98 -6.35
N GLU A 169 4.22 4.05 -5.47
CA GLU A 169 5.26 3.03 -5.35
C GLU A 169 4.95 1.95 -4.29
N GLY A 170 3.92 2.12 -3.46
CA GLY A 170 3.60 1.21 -2.36
C GLY A 170 4.61 1.35 -1.21
N PHE A 171 5.20 0.23 -0.78
CA PHE A 171 6.21 0.23 0.29
C PHE A 171 7.49 1.02 -0.05
N GLY A 172 7.60 1.48 -1.29
CA GLY A 172 8.73 2.26 -1.77
C GLY A 172 9.91 1.38 -2.16
N SER A 173 11.00 2.06 -2.52
CA SER A 173 12.23 1.40 -2.96
C SER A 173 13.23 1.24 -1.81
N SER A 174 14.16 0.29 -1.97
CA SER A 174 15.30 0.18 -1.08
C SER A 174 16.15 1.46 -1.13
N ALA A 175 16.69 1.86 0.01
CA ALA A 175 17.48 3.09 0.12
C ALA A 175 18.58 3.19 -0.95
N THR A 176 18.51 4.26 -1.76
CA THR A 176 19.55 4.58 -2.75
C THR A 176 20.42 5.73 -2.25
N THR A 177 21.62 5.87 -2.81
CA THR A 177 22.55 6.97 -2.46
C THR A 177 22.08 8.33 -2.97
N ALA A 178 21.08 8.37 -3.86
CA ALA A 178 20.49 9.59 -4.38
C ALA A 178 19.27 10.00 -3.54
N ALA A 179 19.08 11.30 -3.39
CA ALA A 179 17.87 11.83 -2.77
C ALA A 179 16.64 11.45 -3.62
N SER A 180 15.82 10.53 -3.12
CA SER A 180 14.51 10.21 -3.69
C SER A 180 13.41 10.91 -2.90
N MET A 181 12.37 11.35 -3.61
CA MET A 181 11.17 11.94 -2.99
C MET A 181 10.23 10.87 -2.39
N GLY A 182 10.48 9.59 -2.65
CA GLY A 182 9.69 8.45 -2.16
C GLY A 182 10.17 7.88 -0.82
N SER A 183 9.34 7.02 -0.23
CA SER A 183 9.65 6.30 1.01
C SER A 183 10.83 5.35 0.80
N SER A 184 11.96 5.67 1.41
CA SER A 184 13.14 4.82 1.41
C SER A 184 13.04 3.83 2.57
N THR A 185 13.06 2.53 2.26
CA THR A 185 13.07 1.48 3.29
C THR A 185 14.39 0.72 3.28
N MET A 186 14.72 0.12 4.43
CA MET A 186 15.89 -0.74 4.59
C MET A 186 15.44 -2.18 4.91
N PRO A 187 15.04 -2.97 3.89
CA PRO A 187 14.59 -4.34 4.10
C PRO A 187 15.76 -5.26 4.49
N LEU A 188 15.55 -6.10 5.50
CA LEU A 188 16.33 -7.30 5.71
C LEU A 188 15.76 -8.41 4.81
N ALA A 189 16.55 -8.90 3.85
CA ALA A 189 16.11 -9.93 2.91
C ALA A 189 16.97 -11.19 2.99
N TYR A 190 16.31 -12.35 3.07
CA TYR A 190 16.94 -13.66 2.90
C TYR A 190 16.49 -14.29 1.59
N TYR A 191 17.44 -14.58 0.70
CA TYR A 191 17.16 -15.21 -0.58
C TYR A 191 16.92 -16.72 -0.41
N PHE A 192 15.72 -17.16 -0.79
CA PHE A 192 15.31 -18.57 -0.81
C PHE A 192 15.52 -19.19 -2.21
N GLY A 193 15.28 -18.42 -3.28
CA GLY A 193 15.57 -18.84 -4.65
C GLY A 193 14.58 -19.82 -5.28
N HIS A 194 13.46 -20.11 -4.61
CA HIS A 194 12.38 -20.92 -5.12
C HIS A 194 11.04 -20.16 -5.03
N PRO A 195 10.08 -20.41 -5.93
CA PRO A 195 8.78 -19.75 -5.91
C PRO A 195 7.93 -20.16 -4.70
N GLY A 196 8.06 -21.40 -4.22
CA GLY A 196 7.22 -21.91 -3.13
C GLY A 196 8.00 -22.60 -2.01
N PRO A 197 7.53 -22.49 -0.75
CA PRO A 197 8.17 -23.16 0.39
C PRO A 197 8.19 -24.69 0.28
N ALA A 198 7.33 -25.27 -0.56
CA ALA A 198 7.25 -26.70 -0.81
C ALA A 198 8.50 -27.27 -1.50
N GLU A 199 9.23 -26.46 -2.28
CA GLU A 199 10.40 -26.94 -3.02
C GLU A 199 11.57 -27.29 -2.08
N ASN A 200 11.77 -26.50 -1.02
CA ASN A 200 12.80 -26.76 -0.03
C ASN A 200 12.37 -26.32 1.38
N VAL A 201 11.53 -27.14 2.00
CA VAL A 201 10.98 -26.89 3.34
C VAL A 201 12.09 -26.74 4.40
N LYS A 202 13.20 -27.47 4.26
CA LYS A 202 14.31 -27.41 5.23
C LYS A 202 14.99 -26.04 5.17
N LEU A 203 15.34 -25.58 3.97
CA LEU A 203 15.95 -24.28 3.78
C LEU A 203 14.99 -23.16 4.21
N TYR A 204 13.71 -23.25 3.82
CA TYR A 204 12.70 -22.27 4.20
C TYR A 204 12.61 -22.09 5.72
N LYS A 205 12.55 -23.21 6.48
CA LYS A 205 12.54 -23.18 7.95
C LYS A 205 13.80 -22.55 8.54
N ILE A 206 14.97 -22.80 7.96
CA ILE A 206 16.24 -22.19 8.40
C ILE A 206 16.20 -20.68 8.17
N LEU A 207 15.81 -20.23 6.97
CA LEU A 207 15.72 -18.81 6.65
C LEU A 207 14.69 -18.09 7.51
N MET A 208 13.51 -18.67 7.68
CA MET A 208 12.46 -18.15 8.57
C MET A 208 12.95 -18.03 10.01
N SER A 209 13.71 -19.03 10.51
CA SER A 209 14.28 -18.97 11.87
C SER A 209 15.32 -17.87 12.01
N ARG A 210 16.15 -17.65 10.98
CA ARG A 210 17.13 -16.55 10.95
C ARG A 210 16.45 -15.19 10.90
N LEU A 211 15.41 -15.04 10.08
CA LEU A 211 14.61 -13.84 9.99
C LEU A 211 13.93 -13.52 11.34
N ALA A 212 13.30 -14.51 11.96
CA ALA A 212 12.67 -14.34 13.27
C ALA A 212 13.69 -13.94 14.36
N HIS A 213 14.91 -14.49 14.32
CA HIS A 213 15.96 -14.09 15.24
C HIS A 213 16.40 -12.63 15.01
N ALA A 214 16.67 -12.25 13.76
CA ALA A 214 17.09 -10.88 13.43
C ALA A 214 16.02 -9.83 13.80
N VAL A 215 14.73 -10.12 13.53
CA VAL A 215 13.63 -9.24 13.92
C VAL A 215 13.55 -9.09 15.44
N ARG A 216 13.72 -10.17 16.22
CA ARG A 216 13.73 -10.08 17.69
C ARG A 216 14.90 -9.26 18.22
N CYS A 217 16.08 -9.38 17.62
CA CYS A 217 17.23 -8.55 18.00
C CYS A 217 16.94 -7.07 17.73
N ARG A 218 16.41 -6.76 16.53
CA ARG A 218 15.98 -5.39 16.18
C ARG A 218 14.96 -4.83 17.18
N MET A 219 13.91 -5.60 17.49
CA MET A 219 12.89 -5.20 18.47
C MET A 219 13.41 -5.03 19.91
N ALA A 220 14.58 -5.59 20.24
CA ALA A 220 15.19 -5.42 21.56
C ALA A 220 16.15 -4.22 21.61
N GLU A 221 16.63 -3.75 20.46
CA GLU A 221 17.50 -2.59 20.32
C GLU A 221 16.72 -1.28 20.14
N ASP A 222 15.58 -1.33 19.43
CA ASP A 222 14.69 -0.19 19.27
C ASP A 222 13.88 -0.02 20.57
N GLU A 223 14.29 0.92 21.45
CA GLU A 223 13.46 1.36 22.59
C GLU A 223 12.17 2.03 22.05
N GLU A 224 11.00 1.64 22.59
CA GLU A 224 9.67 2.16 22.20
C GLU A 224 9.46 3.64 22.58
#